data_AF-A0A2V7I3Y4-F1
#
_entry.id   AF-A0A2V7I3Y4-F1
#
_cell.length_a   1.000
_cell.length_b   1.000
_cell.length_c   1.000
_cell.angle_alpha   90.00
_cell.angle_beta   90.00
_cell.angle_gamma   90.00
#
_symmetry.space_group_name_H-M   'P 1'
#
loop_
_entity.id
_entity.type
_entity.pdbx_description
1 polymer ?
#
loop_
_entity_poly.entity_id
_entity_poly.type
_entity_poly.pdbx_seq_one_letter_code
_entity_poly.pdbx_strand_id
1 'polypeptide(L)'
;MGEQFEYRLPHPVTLARNQSAMLPIVHAEVEGEKVAIWNARSAEAHPRTAVWLTNTSGLTLAPGAFTVIEAGGFAGEGLIETIHPAERRLLSYGHDLAVSVAAKRPRAHDRIERVVVQGGVIRWQVLVQSEVTYVVNSQHARPRTVILEHPIEAEYTLAPGHTPMAVESTALAHRFRVTVGPRSTTELVVRTQKPEQTTIAIDDRMSRDQVALWLRERRIDGSIEQALAPVIEGFEEVRLLANRGAKIDDEVKRIFEDQGRVRENLAKLGQGADEAALRLRYVRQLEDQEKRLEGLRAEKGRVDTAQSDAERRVDQLVKDLAVDRPL
;
A
#
# COMPACT_ATOMS: atom_id res chain seq x y z
N MET A 1 -23.26 -31.73 1.80
CA MET A 1 -23.49 -33.15 2.13
C MET A 1 -22.98 -33.34 3.54
N GLY A 2 -23.87 -33.65 4.50
CA GLY A 2 -23.48 -33.87 5.90
C GLY A 2 -23.09 -35.32 6.13
N GLU A 3 -22.00 -35.54 6.86
CA GLU A 3 -21.57 -36.87 7.28
C GLU A 3 -22.55 -37.42 8.34
N GLN A 4 -23.02 -38.66 8.18
CA GLN A 4 -23.95 -39.28 9.11
C GLN A 4 -23.18 -39.73 10.36
N PHE A 5 -23.59 -39.26 11.54
CA PHE A 5 -23.02 -39.70 12.82
C PHE A 5 -24.14 -40.24 13.75
N GLU A 6 -23.81 -41.24 14.56
CA GLU A 6 -24.73 -41.89 15.50
C GLU A 6 -24.11 -41.85 16.91
N TYR A 7 -24.93 -41.54 17.92
CA TYR A 7 -24.56 -41.74 19.32
C TYR A 7 -25.03 -43.12 19.80
N ARG A 8 -24.10 -43.93 20.31
CA ARG A 8 -24.42 -45.23 20.91
C ARG A 8 -24.27 -45.16 22.43
N LEU A 9 -25.34 -45.51 23.14
CA LEU A 9 -25.29 -45.64 24.59
C LEU A 9 -24.42 -46.85 24.96
N PRO A 10 -23.46 -46.70 25.88
CA PRO A 10 -22.57 -47.80 26.26
C PRO A 10 -23.29 -48.94 26.99
N HIS A 11 -24.46 -48.66 27.58
CA HIS A 11 -25.27 -49.63 28.31
C HIS A 11 -26.71 -49.64 27.77
N PRO A 12 -27.33 -50.82 27.62
CA PRO A 12 -28.73 -50.93 27.22
C PRO A 12 -29.65 -50.33 28.28
N VAL A 13 -30.74 -49.71 27.83
CA VAL A 13 -31.76 -49.10 28.72
C VAL A 13 -33.10 -49.81 28.50
N THR A 14 -33.72 -50.25 29.59
CA THR A 14 -35.06 -50.83 29.60
C THR A 14 -36.07 -49.78 30.05
N LEU A 15 -37.14 -49.59 29.27
CA LEU A 15 -38.19 -48.61 29.55
C LEU A 15 -39.54 -49.34 29.68
N ALA A 16 -40.22 -49.20 30.82
CA ALA A 16 -41.51 -49.86 31.02
C ALA A 16 -42.61 -49.19 30.20
N ARG A 17 -43.72 -49.92 29.99
CA ARG A 17 -44.91 -49.39 29.30
C ARG A 17 -45.39 -48.10 29.99
N ASN A 18 -45.68 -47.08 29.20
CA ASN A 18 -46.17 -45.76 29.64
C ASN A 18 -45.20 -44.97 30.55
N GLN A 19 -43.89 -45.22 30.44
CA GLN A 19 -42.86 -44.40 31.09
C GLN A 19 -42.06 -43.60 30.06
N SER A 20 -41.33 -42.60 30.52
CA SER A 20 -40.41 -41.77 29.73
C SER A 20 -39.08 -41.66 30.47
N ALA A 21 -37.97 -41.60 29.74
CA ALA A 21 -36.65 -41.36 30.32
C ALA A 21 -35.90 -40.29 29.52
N MET A 22 -35.21 -39.40 30.24
CA MET A 22 -34.22 -38.50 29.67
C MET A 22 -32.86 -39.15 29.86
N LEU A 23 -32.22 -39.56 28.77
CA LEU A 23 -30.95 -40.26 28.81
C LEU A 23 -29.83 -39.32 28.39
N PRO A 24 -28.77 -39.15 29.21
CA PRO A 24 -27.60 -38.44 28.77
C PRO A 24 -26.94 -39.24 27.64
N ILE A 25 -26.86 -38.62 26.47
CA ILE A 25 -26.34 -39.29 25.27
C ILE A 25 -24.81 -39.34 25.32
N VAL A 26 -24.19 -38.27 25.82
CA VAL A 26 -22.74 -38.16 26.02
C VAL A 26 -22.50 -37.55 27.39
N HIS A 27 -21.64 -38.20 28.18
CA HIS A 27 -21.06 -37.64 29.40
C HIS A 27 -19.57 -37.92 29.34
N ALA A 28 -18.79 -36.90 28.97
CA ALA A 28 -17.36 -37.02 28.74
C ALA A 28 -16.64 -35.82 29.33
N GLU A 29 -15.44 -36.07 29.86
CA GLU A 29 -14.51 -35.00 30.17
C GLU A 29 -13.86 -34.52 28.87
N VAL A 30 -13.78 -33.21 28.70
CA VAL A 30 -13.16 -32.55 27.56
C VAL A 30 -12.12 -31.55 28.05
N GLU A 31 -11.06 -31.36 27.28
CA GLU A 31 -10.08 -30.33 27.60
C GLU A 31 -10.66 -28.94 27.32
N GLY A 32 -10.52 -28.04 28.29
CA GLY A 32 -11.02 -26.67 28.16
C GLY A 32 -10.16 -25.69 28.95
N GLU A 33 -9.81 -24.57 28.32
CA GLU A 33 -9.16 -23.44 28.98
C GLU A 33 -10.13 -22.26 29.06
N LYS A 34 -10.34 -21.70 30.26
CA LYS A 34 -11.10 -20.45 30.41
C LYS A 34 -10.24 -19.27 29.94
N VAL A 35 -10.71 -18.59 28.90
CA VAL A 35 -10.05 -17.44 28.28
C VAL A 35 -11.03 -16.29 28.08
N ALA A 36 -10.51 -15.11 27.76
CA ALA A 36 -11.30 -14.03 27.19
C ALA A 36 -10.95 -13.91 25.70
N ILE A 37 -11.90 -13.62 24.82
CA ILE A 37 -11.67 -13.41 23.39
C ILE A 37 -12.07 -11.98 23.01
N TRP A 38 -11.20 -11.30 22.27
CA TRP A 38 -11.48 -9.99 21.74
C TRP A 38 -11.10 -9.91 20.26
N ASN A 39 -11.98 -9.34 19.45
CA ASN A 39 -11.81 -9.25 18.01
C ASN A 39 -11.63 -7.80 17.58
N ALA A 40 -10.55 -7.48 16.86
CA ALA A 40 -10.24 -6.11 16.49
C ALA A 40 -11.18 -5.48 15.44
N ARG A 41 -12.07 -6.28 14.83
CA ARG A 41 -13.18 -5.79 14.00
C ARG A 41 -14.43 -5.46 14.84
N SER A 42 -14.49 -5.88 16.10
CA SER A 42 -15.58 -5.52 17.01
C SER A 42 -15.46 -4.05 17.43
N ALA A 43 -16.61 -3.38 17.60
CA ALA A 43 -16.67 -2.05 18.21
C ALA A 43 -16.64 -2.11 19.75
N GLU A 44 -16.70 -3.30 20.36
CA GLU A 44 -16.74 -3.48 21.80
C GLU A 44 -15.36 -3.38 22.43
N ALA A 45 -15.24 -2.60 23.51
CA ALA A 45 -13.99 -2.49 24.27
C ALA A 45 -13.74 -3.72 25.19
N HIS A 46 -14.79 -4.45 25.56
CA HIS A 46 -14.69 -5.56 26.51
C HIS A 46 -14.63 -6.90 25.77
N PRO A 47 -13.68 -7.79 26.10
CA PRO A 47 -13.67 -9.13 25.55
C PRO A 47 -14.90 -9.93 26.01
N ARG A 48 -15.18 -11.01 25.27
CA ARG A 48 -16.14 -12.02 25.68
C ARG A 48 -15.43 -13.12 26.48
N THR A 49 -16.00 -13.55 27.59
CA THR A 49 -15.55 -14.74 28.30
C THR A 49 -15.86 -15.97 27.43
N ALA A 50 -14.89 -16.87 27.30
CA ALA A 50 -14.99 -18.05 26.47
C ALA A 50 -14.28 -19.27 27.09
N VAL A 51 -14.66 -20.45 26.63
CA VAL A 51 -13.89 -21.69 26.82
C VAL A 51 -13.19 -22.00 25.51
N TRP A 52 -11.87 -22.13 25.53
CA TRP A 52 -11.12 -22.73 24.43
C TRP A 52 -11.13 -24.24 24.62
N LEU A 53 -12.10 -24.88 23.97
CA LEU A 53 -12.38 -26.30 24.09
C LEU A 53 -11.60 -27.08 23.03
N THR A 54 -10.99 -28.20 23.42
CA THR A 54 -10.54 -29.26 22.53
C THR A 54 -11.47 -30.44 22.72
N ASN A 55 -12.11 -30.91 21.65
CA ASN A 55 -13.03 -32.04 21.75
C ASN A 55 -12.25 -33.36 21.88
N THR A 56 -11.91 -33.73 23.10
CA THR A 56 -11.24 -34.99 23.44
C THR A 56 -12.21 -36.13 23.76
N SER A 57 -13.52 -35.93 23.57
CA SER A 57 -14.54 -36.95 23.87
C SER A 57 -14.51 -38.16 22.91
N GLY A 58 -13.83 -38.03 21.76
CA GLY A 58 -13.83 -39.04 20.69
C GLY A 58 -15.13 -39.08 19.87
N LEU A 59 -16.12 -38.25 20.19
CA LEU A 59 -17.41 -38.16 19.52
C LEU A 59 -17.60 -36.79 18.87
N THR A 60 -18.40 -36.73 17.79
CA THR A 60 -18.85 -35.46 17.24
C THR A 60 -19.87 -34.82 18.20
N LEU A 61 -19.63 -33.57 18.61
CA LEU A 61 -20.58 -32.80 19.43
C LEU A 61 -21.57 -32.11 18.48
N ALA A 62 -22.86 -32.36 18.69
CA ALA A 62 -23.93 -31.78 17.87
C ALA A 62 -24.06 -30.26 18.09
N PRO A 63 -24.53 -29.50 17.09
CA PRO A 63 -24.82 -28.08 17.26
C PRO A 63 -26.00 -27.91 18.23
N GLY A 64 -25.97 -26.85 19.04
CA GLY A 64 -27.00 -26.61 20.03
C GLY A 64 -26.64 -25.54 21.05
N ALA A 65 -27.54 -25.30 21.99
CA ALA A 65 -27.26 -24.42 23.13
C ALA A 65 -26.42 -25.15 24.19
N PHE A 66 -25.56 -24.39 24.86
CA PHE A 66 -24.80 -24.87 26.00
C PHE A 66 -24.93 -23.91 27.18
N THR A 67 -24.80 -24.45 28.39
CA THR A 67 -24.77 -23.69 29.64
C THR A 67 -23.44 -23.94 30.34
N VAL A 68 -22.86 -22.88 30.88
CA VAL A 68 -21.62 -22.94 31.67
C VAL A 68 -21.98 -22.81 33.14
N ILE A 69 -21.55 -23.79 33.93
CA ILE A 69 -21.66 -23.79 35.39
C ILE A 69 -20.25 -23.72 35.96
N GLU A 70 -19.97 -22.71 36.78
CA GLU A 70 -18.67 -22.51 37.42
C GLU A 70 -18.87 -22.35 38.93
N ALA A 71 -18.09 -23.10 39.73
CA ALA A 71 -18.19 -23.10 41.19
C ALA A 71 -19.63 -23.31 41.74
N GLY A 72 -20.43 -24.13 41.04
CA GLY A 72 -21.81 -24.43 41.40
C GLY A 72 -22.84 -23.37 41.02
N GLY A 73 -22.44 -22.28 40.36
CA GLY A 73 -23.33 -21.22 39.87
C GLY A 73 -23.42 -21.15 38.35
N PHE A 74 -24.53 -20.61 37.85
CA PHE A 74 -24.67 -20.27 36.42
C PHE A 74 -23.68 -19.16 36.05
N ALA A 75 -22.81 -19.44 35.07
CA ALA A 75 -21.80 -18.50 34.59
C ALA A 75 -22.16 -17.89 33.24
N GLY A 76 -23.03 -18.55 32.46
CA GLY A 76 -23.52 -18.06 31.18
C GLY A 76 -24.00 -19.17 30.26
N GLU A 77 -24.35 -18.78 29.04
CA GLU A 77 -24.85 -19.69 28.01
C GLU A 77 -24.39 -19.23 26.63
N GLY A 78 -24.50 -20.11 25.64
CA GLY A 78 -24.17 -19.78 24.26
C GLY A 78 -24.67 -20.85 23.30
N LEU A 79 -24.24 -20.71 22.04
CA LEU A 79 -24.52 -21.66 20.98
C LEU A 79 -23.20 -22.26 20.48
N ILE A 80 -23.22 -23.56 20.18
CA ILE A 80 -22.14 -24.24 19.48
C ILE A 80 -22.63 -24.73 18.12
N GLU A 81 -21.71 -24.75 17.16
CA GLU A 81 -21.86 -25.52 15.94
C GLU A 81 -21.40 -26.97 16.18
N THR A 82 -21.44 -27.81 15.14
CA THR A 82 -20.83 -29.14 15.19
C THR A 82 -19.34 -29.02 15.52
N ILE A 83 -18.85 -29.81 16.48
CA ILE A 83 -17.44 -29.90 16.83
C ILE A 83 -16.99 -31.35 16.65
N HIS A 84 -16.11 -31.60 15.68
CA HIS A 84 -15.61 -32.94 15.38
C HIS A 84 -14.62 -33.43 16.45
N PRO A 85 -14.36 -34.74 16.55
CA PRO A 85 -13.30 -35.26 17.42
C PRO A 85 -11.95 -34.58 17.14
N ALA A 86 -11.22 -34.24 18.19
CA ALA A 86 -9.95 -33.50 18.19
C ALA A 86 -10.02 -32.04 17.66
N GLU A 87 -11.18 -31.56 17.23
CA GLU A 87 -11.35 -30.17 16.83
C GLU A 87 -11.25 -29.22 18.04
N ARG A 88 -10.68 -28.03 17.82
CA ARG A 88 -10.59 -26.96 18.81
C ARG A 88 -11.56 -25.84 18.46
N ARG A 89 -12.32 -25.35 19.44
CA ARG A 89 -13.28 -24.26 19.26
C ARG A 89 -13.27 -23.28 20.43
N LEU A 90 -13.39 -21.99 20.13
CA LEU A 90 -13.64 -20.95 21.12
C LEU A 90 -15.15 -20.78 21.29
N LEU A 91 -15.63 -21.01 22.51
CA LEU A 91 -17.05 -20.97 22.86
C LEU A 91 -17.31 -19.80 23.79
N SER A 92 -17.78 -18.68 23.26
CA SER A 92 -18.10 -17.49 24.04
C SER A 92 -19.45 -17.62 24.75
N TYR A 93 -19.53 -17.18 26.02
CA TYR A 93 -20.73 -17.34 26.85
C TYR A 93 -21.06 -16.13 27.73
N GLY A 94 -20.33 -15.01 27.60
CA GLY A 94 -20.60 -13.78 28.34
C GLY A 94 -19.57 -12.68 28.04
N HIS A 95 -19.68 -11.53 28.72
CA HIS A 95 -18.71 -10.44 28.64
C HIS A 95 -17.80 -10.43 29.88
N ASP A 96 -16.51 -10.14 29.67
CA ASP A 96 -15.57 -9.87 30.75
C ASP A 96 -15.42 -8.35 30.94
N LEU A 97 -16.31 -7.78 31.74
CA LEU A 97 -16.38 -6.33 31.98
C LEU A 97 -15.18 -5.78 32.79
N ALA A 98 -14.41 -6.66 33.42
CA ALA A 98 -13.22 -6.28 34.18
C ALA A 98 -11.96 -6.23 33.30
N VAL A 99 -12.06 -6.59 32.01
CA VAL A 99 -10.98 -6.42 31.03
C VAL A 99 -11.44 -5.43 29.97
N SER A 100 -10.53 -4.56 29.53
CA SER A 100 -10.75 -3.72 28.35
C SER A 100 -9.56 -3.82 27.39
N VAL A 101 -9.86 -3.74 26.10
CA VAL A 101 -8.88 -3.77 25.02
C VAL A 101 -9.08 -2.54 24.14
N ALA A 102 -8.00 -1.82 23.89
CA ALA A 102 -7.96 -0.71 22.94
C ALA A 102 -6.94 -1.00 21.83
N ALA A 103 -7.31 -0.73 20.58
CA ALA A 103 -6.40 -0.82 19.45
C ALA A 103 -5.94 0.58 19.02
N LYS A 104 -4.63 0.83 19.07
CA LYS A 104 -4.01 2.05 18.55
C LYS A 104 -3.38 1.73 17.21
N ARG A 105 -3.75 2.50 16.19
CA ARG A 105 -3.22 2.38 14.82
C ARG A 105 -2.37 3.62 14.54
N PRO A 106 -1.03 3.56 14.74
CA PRO A 106 -0.15 4.59 14.20
C PRO A 106 -0.33 4.71 12.68
N ARG A 107 0.16 5.80 12.09
CA ARG A 107 0.19 5.92 10.64
C ARG A 107 1.08 4.81 10.09
N ALA A 108 0.62 4.16 9.02
CA ALA A 108 1.45 3.23 8.28
C ALA A 108 2.68 3.98 7.77
N HIS A 109 3.80 3.27 7.72
CA HIS A 109 5.05 3.79 7.18
C HIS A 109 5.51 2.88 6.05
N ASP A 110 5.85 3.51 4.93
CA ASP A 110 6.39 2.83 3.77
C ASP A 110 7.90 2.70 3.96
N ARG A 111 8.43 1.49 3.75
CA ARG A 111 9.87 1.26 3.69
C ARG A 111 10.23 0.80 2.28
N ILE A 112 11.06 1.56 1.57
CA ILE A 112 11.60 1.11 0.29
C ILE A 112 12.73 0.14 0.57
N GLU A 113 12.64 -1.08 0.05
CA GLU A 113 13.63 -2.13 0.27
C GLU A 113 14.59 -2.26 -0.91
N ARG A 114 14.11 -1.93 -2.12
CA ARG A 114 14.90 -2.08 -3.33
C ARG A 114 14.43 -1.13 -4.41
N VAL A 115 15.38 -0.62 -5.18
CA VAL A 115 15.14 0.20 -6.36
C VAL A 115 15.83 -0.43 -7.55
N VAL A 116 15.05 -0.64 -8.61
CA VAL A 116 15.53 -1.17 -9.88
C VAL A 116 15.26 -0.13 -10.97
N VAL A 117 16.31 0.39 -11.58
CA VAL A 117 16.24 1.26 -12.74
C VAL A 117 16.61 0.44 -13.96
N GLN A 118 15.66 0.22 -14.88
CA GLN A 118 15.92 -0.55 -16.09
C GLN A 118 14.83 -0.33 -17.14
N GLY A 119 15.23 -0.12 -18.40
CA GLY A 119 14.31 -0.04 -19.52
C GLY A 119 13.43 1.21 -19.50
N GLY A 120 14.03 2.35 -19.14
CA GLY A 120 13.34 3.63 -19.07
C GLY A 120 12.34 3.78 -17.93
N VAL A 121 12.40 2.91 -16.92
CA VAL A 121 11.57 3.03 -15.72
C VAL A 121 12.39 2.80 -14.45
N ILE A 122 11.98 3.48 -13.39
CA ILE A 122 12.40 3.26 -12.01
C ILE A 122 11.30 2.45 -11.33
N ARG A 123 11.62 1.26 -10.82
CA ARG A 123 10.74 0.43 -10.01
C ARG A 123 11.19 0.49 -8.56
N TRP A 124 10.33 0.99 -7.69
CA TRP A 124 10.51 0.91 -6.24
C TRP A 124 9.76 -0.31 -5.73
N GLN A 125 10.47 -1.21 -5.07
CA GLN A 125 9.89 -2.26 -4.27
C GLN A 125 9.75 -1.73 -2.85
N VAL A 126 8.51 -1.48 -2.48
CA VAL A 126 8.10 -0.91 -1.19
C VAL A 126 7.57 -2.05 -0.36
N LEU A 127 7.96 -2.12 0.90
CA LEU A 127 7.27 -2.91 1.92
C LEU A 127 6.45 -1.95 2.77
N VAL A 128 5.14 -1.97 2.57
CA VAL A 128 4.21 -1.19 3.39
C VAL A 128 4.04 -1.93 4.71
N GLN A 129 4.42 -1.29 5.81
CA GLN A 129 4.27 -1.85 7.14
C GLN A 129 3.10 -1.21 7.85
N SER A 130 2.18 -2.05 8.32
CA SER A 130 1.07 -1.67 9.19
C SER A 130 1.35 -2.18 10.59
N GLU A 131 1.16 -1.33 11.59
CA GLU A 131 1.35 -1.66 13.00
C GLU A 131 0.06 -1.37 13.76
N VAL A 132 -0.36 -2.32 14.59
CA VAL A 132 -1.46 -2.15 15.53
C VAL A 132 -0.99 -2.51 16.93
N THR A 133 -1.08 -1.56 17.84
CA THR A 133 -0.79 -1.78 19.26
C THR A 133 -2.08 -2.03 20.01
N TYR A 134 -2.25 -3.25 20.52
CA TYR A 134 -3.33 -3.63 21.41
C TYR A 134 -2.91 -3.40 22.85
N VAL A 135 -3.68 -2.57 23.56
CA VAL A 135 -3.49 -2.30 24.99
C VAL A 135 -4.57 -3.06 25.75
N VAL A 136 -4.16 -4.07 26.50
CA VAL A 136 -5.05 -4.90 27.32
C VAL A 136 -4.92 -4.47 28.78
N ASN A 137 -6.01 -3.97 29.36
CA ASN A 137 -6.08 -3.58 30.77
C ASN A 137 -7.01 -4.53 31.52
N SER A 138 -6.56 -5.05 32.67
CA SER A 138 -7.33 -5.94 33.52
C SER A 138 -7.48 -5.37 34.92
N GLN A 139 -8.72 -5.37 35.43
CA GLN A 139 -9.06 -5.05 36.82
C GLN A 139 -9.19 -6.30 37.70
N HIS A 140 -8.99 -7.51 37.14
CA HIS A 140 -9.05 -8.76 37.91
C HIS A 140 -7.94 -8.81 38.97
N ALA A 141 -8.23 -9.47 40.09
CA ALA A 141 -7.25 -9.76 41.14
C ALA A 141 -6.32 -10.95 40.81
N ARG A 142 -6.56 -11.64 39.69
CA ARG A 142 -5.75 -12.76 39.18
C ARG A 142 -5.37 -12.49 37.71
N PRO A 143 -4.29 -13.10 37.19
CA PRO A 143 -3.96 -13.00 35.78
C PRO A 143 -5.10 -13.46 34.88
N ARG A 144 -5.21 -12.86 33.69
CA ARG A 144 -6.18 -13.23 32.67
C ARG A 144 -5.50 -13.48 31.33
N THR A 145 -5.94 -14.54 30.66
CA THR A 145 -5.53 -14.86 29.30
C THR A 145 -6.56 -14.30 28.33
N VAL A 146 -6.11 -13.45 27.41
CA VAL A 146 -6.91 -12.85 26.34
C VAL A 146 -6.42 -13.39 24.99
N ILE A 147 -7.32 -13.98 24.22
CA ILE A 147 -7.12 -14.34 22.82
C ILE A 147 -7.50 -13.13 21.97
N LEU A 148 -6.50 -12.43 21.45
CA LEU A 148 -6.67 -11.30 20.56
C LEU A 148 -6.74 -11.78 19.12
N GLU A 149 -7.85 -11.49 18.43
CA GLU A 149 -8.02 -11.73 17.00
C GLU A 149 -7.63 -10.48 16.21
N HIS A 150 -6.44 -10.53 15.59
CA HIS A 150 -6.01 -9.54 14.61
C HIS A 150 -6.54 -9.95 13.23
N PRO A 151 -7.28 -9.09 12.52
CA PRO A 151 -7.87 -9.44 11.24
C PRO A 151 -6.81 -9.76 10.20
N ILE A 152 -7.10 -10.74 9.35
CA ILE A 152 -6.37 -10.91 8.09
C ILE A 152 -6.92 -9.87 7.12
N GLU A 153 -6.02 -9.06 6.56
CA GLU A 153 -6.31 -8.07 5.53
C GLU A 153 -5.74 -8.55 4.19
N ALA A 154 -6.43 -8.22 3.10
CA ALA A 154 -6.02 -8.66 1.77
C ALA A 154 -4.59 -8.20 1.45
N GLU A 155 -3.78 -9.11 0.91
CA GLU A 155 -2.38 -8.87 0.50
C GLU A 155 -1.39 -8.57 1.65
N TYR A 156 -1.87 -8.41 2.89
CA TYR A 156 -1.03 -8.28 4.08
C TYR A 156 -0.70 -9.65 4.66
N THR A 157 0.53 -9.79 5.13
CA THR A 157 1.03 -10.95 5.86
C THR A 157 1.55 -10.52 7.23
N LEU A 158 1.56 -11.41 8.22
CA LEU A 158 2.26 -11.14 9.48
C LEU A 158 3.75 -10.93 9.19
N ALA A 159 4.30 -9.82 9.69
CA ALA A 159 5.74 -9.62 9.70
C ALA A 159 6.42 -10.72 10.54
N PRO A 160 7.69 -11.09 10.30
CA PRO A 160 8.38 -12.03 11.17
C PRO A 160 8.67 -11.42 12.55
N GLY A 161 8.83 -12.27 13.57
CA GLY A 161 9.42 -11.87 14.87
C GLY A 161 8.46 -11.33 15.93
N HIS A 162 7.14 -11.56 15.83
CA HIS A 162 6.22 -11.20 16.93
C HIS A 162 6.53 -11.95 18.22
N THR A 163 6.39 -11.25 19.34
CA THR A 163 6.42 -11.84 20.68
C THR A 163 5.20 -11.32 21.45
N PRO A 164 4.25 -12.19 21.83
CA PRO A 164 4.12 -13.61 21.49
C PRO A 164 3.86 -13.88 20.01
N MET A 165 4.16 -15.10 19.56
CA MET A 165 3.78 -15.60 18.23
C MET A 165 2.27 -15.88 18.16
N ALA A 166 1.71 -15.86 16.96
CA ALA A 166 0.32 -16.29 16.74
C ALA A 166 0.17 -17.78 17.11
N VAL A 167 -0.81 -18.09 17.95
CA VAL A 167 -1.08 -19.45 18.45
C VAL A 167 -2.00 -20.25 17.53
N GLU A 168 -2.75 -19.56 16.67
CA GLU A 168 -3.62 -20.13 15.65
C GLU A 168 -3.87 -19.06 14.58
N SER A 169 -4.10 -19.46 13.32
CA SER A 169 -4.62 -18.57 12.27
C SER A 169 -5.84 -19.23 11.65
N THR A 170 -6.91 -18.44 11.54
CA THR A 170 -8.17 -18.84 10.89
C THR A 170 -8.22 -18.23 9.48
N ALA A 171 -9.31 -18.46 8.75
CA ALA A 171 -9.53 -17.80 7.46
C ALA A 171 -9.66 -16.26 7.58
N LEU A 172 -9.99 -15.72 8.76
CA LEU A 172 -10.35 -14.31 8.94
C LEU A 172 -9.43 -13.55 9.90
N ALA A 173 -8.67 -14.24 10.75
CA ALA A 173 -7.87 -13.61 11.79
C ALA A 173 -6.70 -14.48 12.27
N HIS A 174 -5.62 -13.79 12.65
CA HIS A 174 -4.53 -14.33 13.46
C HIS A 174 -4.86 -14.20 14.95
N ARG A 175 -4.71 -15.28 15.71
CA ARG A 175 -4.97 -15.32 17.15
C ARG A 175 -3.67 -15.22 17.93
N PHE A 176 -3.60 -14.24 18.83
CA PHE A 176 -2.49 -14.06 19.76
C PHE A 176 -2.96 -14.34 21.18
N ARG A 177 -2.20 -15.14 21.94
CA ARG A 177 -2.46 -15.37 23.37
C ARG A 177 -1.68 -14.32 24.18
N VAL A 178 -2.40 -13.42 24.83
CA VAL A 178 -1.83 -12.40 25.72
C VAL A 178 -2.25 -12.66 27.15
N THR A 179 -1.28 -12.81 28.04
CA THR A 179 -1.54 -12.91 29.48
C THR A 179 -1.32 -11.56 30.12
N VAL A 180 -2.38 -10.98 30.70
CA VAL A 180 -2.31 -9.75 31.49
C VAL A 180 -2.32 -10.09 32.98
N GLY A 181 -1.43 -9.47 33.74
CA GLY A 181 -1.32 -9.69 35.18
C GLY A 181 -2.49 -9.09 35.98
N PRO A 182 -2.56 -9.34 37.30
CA PRO A 182 -3.57 -8.75 38.17
C PRO A 182 -3.49 -7.22 38.18
N ARG A 183 -4.62 -6.53 38.02
CA ARG A 183 -4.72 -5.06 38.09
C ARG A 183 -3.64 -4.34 37.28
N SER A 184 -3.38 -4.83 36.07
CA SER A 184 -2.24 -4.42 35.26
C SER A 184 -2.62 -4.23 33.80
N THR A 185 -1.68 -3.65 33.05
CA THR A 185 -1.79 -3.44 31.62
C THR A 185 -0.69 -4.22 30.91
N THR A 186 -1.02 -4.80 29.76
CA THR A 186 -0.07 -5.48 28.87
C THR A 186 -0.32 -5.02 27.44
N GLU A 187 0.75 -4.83 26.68
CA GLU A 187 0.67 -4.43 25.28
C GLU A 187 1.08 -5.58 24.36
N LEU A 188 0.39 -5.69 23.22
CA LEU A 188 0.78 -6.52 22.10
C LEU A 188 0.89 -5.64 20.86
N VAL A 189 2.06 -5.65 20.23
CA VAL A 189 2.27 -4.99 18.94
C VAL A 189 2.18 -6.04 17.83
N VAL A 190 1.18 -5.90 16.96
CA VAL A 190 1.03 -6.74 15.77
C VAL A 190 1.42 -5.94 14.55
N ARG A 191 2.49 -6.39 13.88
CA ARG A 191 2.94 -5.88 12.59
C ARG A 191 2.50 -6.77 11.44
N THR A 192 1.91 -6.17 10.42
CA THR A 192 1.68 -6.79 9.12
C THR A 192 2.42 -6.03 8.04
N GLN A 193 2.70 -6.72 6.94
CA GLN A 193 3.44 -6.16 5.82
C GLN A 193 2.84 -6.60 4.49
N LYS A 194 2.83 -5.68 3.53
CA LYS A 194 2.41 -5.92 2.15
C LYS A 194 3.52 -5.44 1.21
N PRO A 195 4.00 -6.30 0.27
CA PRO A 195 4.86 -5.84 -0.80
C PRO A 195 4.05 -5.02 -1.80
N GLU A 196 4.60 -3.88 -2.20
CA GLU A 196 4.04 -2.98 -3.20
C GLU A 196 5.13 -2.60 -4.21
N GLN A 197 4.74 -2.36 -5.45
CA GLN A 197 5.66 -1.91 -6.48
C GLN A 197 5.16 -0.60 -7.07
N THR A 198 5.94 0.46 -6.94
CA THR A 198 5.72 1.72 -7.65
C THR A 198 6.59 1.75 -8.89
N THR A 199 6.01 2.07 -10.06
CA THR A 199 6.77 2.24 -11.31
C THR A 199 6.69 3.69 -11.76
N ILE A 200 7.83 4.30 -12.02
CA ILE A 200 7.97 5.68 -12.45
C ILE A 200 8.68 5.68 -13.80
N ALA A 201 8.12 6.37 -14.79
CA ALA A 201 8.76 6.54 -16.08
C ALA A 201 9.94 7.51 -15.98
N ILE A 202 10.99 7.23 -16.74
CA ILE A 202 12.09 8.16 -16.99
C ILE A 202 11.72 8.94 -18.25
N ASP A 203 11.24 10.16 -18.06
CA ASP A 203 10.78 11.05 -19.12
C ASP A 203 11.35 12.47 -18.98
N ASP A 204 11.03 13.31 -19.97
CA ASP A 204 11.47 14.70 -20.09
C ASP A 204 10.98 15.63 -18.98
N ARG A 205 10.10 15.16 -18.08
CA ARG A 205 9.59 15.90 -16.93
C ARG A 205 10.44 15.69 -15.68
N MET A 206 11.31 14.67 -15.70
CA MET A 206 12.20 14.38 -14.59
C MET A 206 13.18 15.52 -14.39
N SER A 207 13.33 15.97 -13.14
CA SER A 207 14.19 17.11 -12.79
C SER A 207 15.12 16.76 -11.64
N ARG A 208 16.21 17.52 -11.51
CA ARG A 208 17.12 17.40 -10.37
C ARG A 208 16.43 17.59 -9.03
N ASP A 209 15.47 18.52 -8.95
CA ASP A 209 14.72 18.78 -7.72
C ASP A 209 13.87 17.57 -7.29
N GLN A 210 13.28 16.86 -8.26
CA GLN A 210 12.52 15.64 -8.00
C GLN A 210 13.43 14.51 -7.48
N VAL A 211 14.60 14.33 -8.09
CA VAL A 211 15.58 13.31 -7.63
C VAL A 211 16.16 13.68 -6.27
N ALA A 212 16.46 14.95 -6.02
CA ALA A 212 16.92 15.43 -4.72
C ALA A 212 15.86 15.22 -3.62
N LEU A 213 14.57 15.39 -3.96
CA LEU A 213 13.47 15.06 -3.05
C LEU A 213 13.45 13.57 -2.71
N TRP A 214 13.59 12.69 -3.70
CA TRP A 214 13.64 11.24 -3.47
C TRP A 214 14.83 10.83 -2.59
N LEU A 215 16.00 11.46 -2.78
CA LEU A 215 17.16 11.22 -1.93
C LEU A 215 16.90 11.66 -0.48
N ARG A 216 16.31 12.85 -0.27
CA ARG A 216 15.96 13.36 1.06
C ARG A 216 14.94 12.46 1.77
N GLU A 217 13.98 11.94 1.04
CA GLU A 217 12.98 10.99 1.53
C GLU A 217 13.52 9.55 1.66
N ARG A 218 14.81 9.33 1.37
CA ARG A 218 15.46 8.00 1.37
C ARG A 218 14.77 6.98 0.46
N ARG A 219 14.16 7.45 -0.63
CA ARG A 219 13.56 6.61 -1.67
C ARG A 219 14.56 6.11 -2.71
N ILE A 220 15.72 6.75 -2.77
CA ILE A 220 16.89 6.37 -3.57
C ILE A 220 18.15 6.63 -2.74
N ASP A 221 19.29 6.09 -3.18
CA ASP A 221 20.60 6.43 -2.62
C ASP A 221 21.38 7.36 -3.58
N GLY A 222 22.56 7.82 -3.13
CA GLY A 222 23.43 8.67 -3.94
C GLY A 222 23.95 8.00 -5.22
N SER A 223 23.97 6.66 -5.28
CA SER A 223 24.40 5.95 -6.48
C SER A 223 23.36 6.05 -7.59
N ILE A 224 22.07 5.97 -7.24
CA ILE A 224 20.96 6.13 -8.17
C ILE A 224 20.84 7.59 -8.63
N GLU A 225 21.03 8.54 -7.71
CA GLU A 225 21.11 9.97 -8.07
C GLU A 225 22.21 10.22 -9.12
N GLN A 226 23.42 9.71 -8.88
CA GLN A 226 24.54 9.84 -9.82
C GLN A 226 24.26 9.16 -11.16
N ALA A 227 23.57 8.01 -11.16
CA ALA A 227 23.23 7.31 -12.38
C ALA A 227 22.14 8.03 -13.22
N LEU A 228 21.22 8.75 -12.56
CA LEU A 228 20.18 9.54 -13.23
C LEU A 228 20.68 10.90 -13.73
N ALA A 229 21.76 11.43 -13.17
CA ALA A 229 22.25 12.77 -13.50
C ALA A 229 22.52 13.01 -15.00
N PRO A 230 23.22 12.13 -15.75
CA PRO A 230 23.46 12.33 -17.18
C PRO A 230 22.17 12.31 -18.02
N VAL A 231 21.17 11.52 -17.60
CA VAL A 231 19.87 11.45 -18.27
C VAL A 231 19.10 12.76 -18.10
N ILE A 232 19.07 13.28 -16.86
CA ILE A 232 18.42 14.56 -16.55
C ILE A 232 19.10 15.72 -17.29
N GLU A 233 20.42 15.73 -17.32
CA GLU A 233 21.20 16.72 -18.09
C GLU A 233 20.85 16.69 -19.58
N GLY A 234 20.72 15.50 -20.14
CA GLY A 234 20.31 15.35 -21.53
C GLY A 234 18.89 15.86 -21.79
N PHE A 235 17.92 15.57 -20.91
CA PHE A 235 16.56 16.12 -21.04
C PHE A 235 16.56 17.66 -20.94
N GLU A 236 17.39 18.22 -20.06
CA GLU A 236 17.57 19.67 -19.94
C GLU A 236 18.16 20.29 -21.22
N GLU A 237 19.14 19.64 -21.85
CA GLU A 237 19.75 20.06 -23.12
C GLU A 237 18.71 20.06 -24.26
N VAL A 238 17.94 18.97 -24.41
CA VAL A 238 16.86 18.86 -25.41
C VAL A 238 15.85 20.00 -25.23
N ARG A 239 15.41 20.25 -23.99
CA ARG A 239 14.46 21.33 -23.68
C ARG A 239 15.04 22.71 -24.00
N LEU A 240 16.34 22.93 -23.74
CA LEU A 240 17.01 24.18 -24.08
C LEU A 240 17.05 24.42 -25.59
N LEU A 241 17.39 23.39 -26.37
CA LEU A 241 17.46 23.46 -27.83
C LEU A 241 16.08 23.66 -28.45
N ALA A 242 15.07 22.92 -27.98
CA ALA A 242 13.67 23.10 -28.41
C ALA A 242 13.18 24.54 -28.17
N ASN A 243 13.47 25.09 -26.98
CA ASN A 243 13.14 26.49 -26.66
C ASN A 243 13.91 27.50 -27.54
N ARG A 244 15.15 27.18 -27.95
CA ARG A 244 15.91 28.02 -28.88
C ARG A 244 15.31 27.98 -30.28
N GLY A 245 14.94 26.79 -30.76
CA GLY A 245 14.27 26.59 -32.04
C GLY A 245 12.97 27.40 -32.13
N ALA A 246 12.12 27.30 -31.11
CA ALA A 246 10.88 28.07 -31.02
C ALA A 246 11.11 29.59 -31.09
N LYS A 247 12.14 30.12 -30.40
CA LYS A 247 12.49 31.54 -30.47
C LYS A 247 12.94 31.99 -31.86
N ILE A 248 13.64 31.13 -32.60
CA ILE A 248 14.05 31.41 -33.98
C ILE A 248 12.81 31.45 -34.89
N ASP A 249 11.90 30.49 -34.75
CA ASP A 249 10.65 30.45 -35.51
C ASP A 249 9.79 31.70 -35.26
N ASP A 250 9.70 32.15 -34.01
CA ASP A 250 9.02 33.40 -33.64
C ASP A 250 9.68 34.64 -34.24
N GLU A 251 11.01 34.66 -34.37
CA GLU A 251 11.74 35.76 -35.02
C GLU A 251 11.53 35.76 -36.54
N VAL A 252 11.60 34.59 -37.17
CA VAL A 252 11.32 34.41 -38.60
C VAL A 252 9.92 34.91 -38.93
N LYS A 253 8.91 34.52 -38.14
CA LYS A 253 7.53 34.97 -38.31
C LYS A 253 7.40 36.49 -38.23
N ARG A 254 8.01 37.12 -37.23
CA ARG A 254 7.99 38.58 -37.06
C ARG A 254 8.64 39.31 -38.25
N ILE A 255 9.73 38.78 -38.80
CA ILE A 255 10.37 39.37 -39.98
C ILE A 255 9.45 39.26 -41.20
N PHE A 256 8.79 38.12 -41.43
CA PHE A 256 7.84 37.97 -42.53
C PHE A 256 6.66 38.95 -42.44
N GLU A 257 6.11 39.14 -41.23
CA GLU A 257 5.06 40.13 -40.98
C GLU A 257 5.54 41.56 -41.29
N ASP A 258 6.75 41.93 -40.88
CA ASP A 258 7.31 43.25 -41.16
C ASP A 258 7.64 43.45 -42.65
N GLN A 259 8.16 42.43 -43.34
CA GLN A 259 8.36 42.48 -44.79
C GLN A 259 7.04 42.73 -45.54
N GLY A 260 5.94 42.11 -45.10
CA GLY A 260 4.60 42.37 -45.64
C GLY A 260 4.22 43.84 -45.52
N ARG A 261 4.41 44.43 -44.33
CA ARG A 261 4.18 45.87 -44.07
C ARG A 261 5.06 46.77 -44.93
N VAL A 262 6.34 46.44 -45.08
CA VAL A 262 7.29 47.22 -45.89
C VAL A 262 6.91 47.17 -47.38
N ARG A 263 6.53 45.99 -47.91
CA ARG A 263 6.05 45.84 -49.29
C ARG A 263 4.76 46.62 -49.54
N GLU A 264 3.83 46.62 -48.60
CA GLU A 264 2.60 47.41 -48.70
C GLU A 264 2.91 48.92 -48.72
N ASN A 265 3.79 49.38 -47.84
CA ASN A 265 4.21 50.79 -47.82
C ASN A 265 4.95 51.19 -49.11
N LEU A 266 5.78 50.30 -49.65
CA LEU A 266 6.49 50.51 -50.92
C LEU A 266 5.53 50.60 -52.10
N ALA A 267 4.46 49.81 -52.13
CA ALA A 267 3.44 49.85 -53.17
C ALA A 267 2.63 51.16 -53.17
N LYS A 268 2.51 51.83 -52.01
CA LYS A 268 1.82 53.12 -51.85
C LYS A 268 2.68 54.34 -52.18
N LEU A 269 4.00 54.17 -52.32
CA LEU A 269 4.94 55.24 -52.63
C LEU A 269 4.94 55.58 -54.14
N GLY A 270 4.85 56.87 -54.48
CA GLY A 270 4.92 57.34 -55.86
C GLY A 270 6.35 57.34 -56.44
N GLN A 271 6.51 57.91 -57.64
CA GLN A 271 7.80 58.01 -58.35
C GLN A 271 8.48 59.38 -58.25
N GLY A 272 8.03 60.25 -57.34
CA GLY A 272 8.59 61.60 -57.18
C GLY A 272 10.04 61.60 -56.68
N ALA A 273 10.77 62.67 -56.98
CA ALA A 273 12.15 62.87 -56.50
C ALA A 273 12.22 62.92 -54.95
N ASP A 274 11.19 63.48 -54.30
CA ASP A 274 11.09 63.58 -52.85
C ASP A 274 10.88 62.21 -52.16
N GLU A 275 10.35 61.23 -52.88
CA GLU A 275 10.02 59.88 -52.37
C GLU A 275 11.13 58.85 -52.62
N ALA A 276 12.12 59.18 -53.47
CA ALA A 276 13.19 58.27 -53.86
C ALA A 276 14.06 57.82 -52.67
N ALA A 277 14.32 58.73 -51.73
CA ALA A 277 15.09 58.43 -50.52
C ALA A 277 14.38 57.43 -49.60
N LEU A 278 13.05 57.55 -49.44
CA LEU A 278 12.25 56.64 -48.62
C LEU A 278 12.14 55.26 -49.27
N ARG A 279 11.99 55.20 -50.60
CA ARG A 279 12.02 53.96 -51.38
C ARG A 279 13.32 53.20 -51.17
N LEU A 280 14.46 53.90 -51.29
CA LEU A 280 15.77 53.31 -51.09
C LEU A 280 15.95 52.76 -49.67
N ARG A 281 15.40 53.44 -48.65
CA ARG A 281 15.43 52.97 -47.26
C ARG A 281 14.64 51.67 -47.08
N TYR A 282 13.45 51.56 -47.66
CA TYR A 282 12.65 50.34 -47.58
C TYR A 282 13.28 49.16 -48.32
N VAL A 283 13.90 49.39 -49.49
CA VAL A 283 14.66 48.36 -50.20
C VAL A 283 15.82 47.84 -49.34
N ARG A 284 16.60 48.74 -48.73
CA ARG A 284 17.68 48.35 -47.80
C ARG A 284 17.16 47.56 -46.59
N GLN A 285 16.02 47.97 -46.03
CA GLN A 285 15.40 47.22 -44.92
C GLN A 285 15.02 45.79 -45.35
N LEU A 286 14.47 45.61 -46.55
CA LEU A 286 14.18 44.27 -47.08
C LEU A 286 15.46 43.46 -47.30
N GLU A 287 16.52 44.06 -47.83
CA GLU A 287 17.83 43.42 -48.00
C GLU A 287 18.43 42.95 -46.66
N ASP A 288 18.38 43.81 -45.63
CA ASP A 288 18.86 43.48 -44.28
C ASP A 288 18.03 42.35 -43.65
N GLN A 289 16.71 42.35 -43.88
CA GLN A 289 15.80 41.30 -43.42
C GLN A 289 16.05 39.96 -44.11
N GLU A 290 16.31 39.95 -45.42
CA GLU A 290 16.67 38.71 -46.14
C GLU A 290 17.98 38.14 -45.60
N LYS A 291 18.99 38.98 -45.36
CA LYS A 291 20.26 38.55 -44.76
C LYS A 291 20.06 38.00 -43.34
N ARG A 292 19.17 38.60 -42.55
CA ARG A 292 18.81 38.08 -41.22
C ARG A 292 18.08 36.75 -41.30
N LEU A 293 17.13 36.60 -42.23
CA LEU A 293 16.39 35.35 -42.46
C LEU A 293 17.33 34.22 -42.89
N GLU A 294 18.31 34.48 -43.75
CA GLU A 294 19.34 33.51 -44.13
C GLU A 294 20.13 33.04 -42.90
N GLY A 295 20.56 33.99 -42.05
CA GLY A 295 21.24 33.67 -40.79
C GLY A 295 20.38 32.85 -39.82
N LEU A 296 19.11 33.20 -39.66
CA LEU A 296 18.17 32.47 -38.80
C LEU A 296 17.86 31.07 -39.31
N ARG A 297 17.73 30.88 -40.64
CA ARG A 297 17.54 29.55 -41.24
C ARG A 297 18.77 28.66 -41.02
N ALA A 298 19.97 29.22 -41.21
CA ALA A 298 21.20 28.50 -40.93
C ALA A 298 21.33 28.14 -39.45
N GLU A 299 20.94 29.05 -38.54
CA GLU A 299 20.91 28.77 -37.10
C GLU A 299 19.88 27.69 -36.75
N LYS A 300 18.66 27.76 -37.29
CA LYS A 300 17.61 26.76 -37.08
C LYS A 300 18.07 25.37 -37.50
N GLY A 301 18.70 25.24 -38.66
CA GLY A 301 19.24 23.96 -39.12
C GLY A 301 20.29 23.37 -38.17
N ARG A 302 21.14 24.21 -37.55
CA ARG A 302 22.11 23.77 -36.53
C ARG A 302 21.42 23.35 -35.24
N VAL A 303 20.44 24.13 -34.77
CA VAL A 303 19.68 23.82 -33.55
C VAL A 303 18.89 22.52 -33.72
N ASP A 304 18.25 22.31 -34.86
CA ASP A 304 17.46 21.10 -35.13
C ASP A 304 18.32 19.85 -35.21
N THR A 305 19.50 19.96 -35.83
CA THR A 305 20.48 18.87 -35.86
C THR A 305 20.97 18.56 -34.44
N ALA A 306 21.35 19.58 -33.68
CA ALA A 306 21.81 19.42 -32.30
C ALA A 306 20.70 18.83 -31.40
N GLN A 307 19.45 19.23 -31.59
CA GLN A 307 18.31 18.71 -30.85
C GLN A 307 18.12 17.21 -31.16
N SER A 308 18.10 16.84 -32.44
CA SER A 308 17.97 15.44 -32.87
C SER A 308 19.12 14.56 -32.36
N ASP A 309 20.33 15.12 -32.27
CA ASP A 309 21.50 14.44 -31.70
C ASP A 309 21.39 14.27 -30.18
N ALA A 310 20.91 15.30 -29.48
CA ALA A 310 20.69 15.27 -28.04
C ALA A 310 19.56 14.29 -27.65
N GLU A 311 18.46 14.25 -28.41
CA GLU A 311 17.37 13.29 -28.24
C GLU A 311 17.87 11.85 -28.39
N ARG A 312 18.61 11.54 -29.46
CA ARG A 312 19.21 10.21 -29.65
C ARG A 312 20.17 9.82 -28.53
N ARG A 313 20.95 10.80 -28.02
CA ARG A 313 21.89 10.59 -26.92
C ARG A 313 21.15 10.25 -25.62
N VAL A 314 20.12 11.03 -25.27
CA VAL A 314 19.25 10.77 -24.12
C VAL A 314 18.58 9.42 -24.21
N ASP A 315 18.00 9.08 -25.35
CA ASP A 315 17.32 7.79 -25.55
C ASP A 315 18.28 6.62 -25.33
N GLN A 316 19.54 6.77 -25.75
CA GLN A 316 20.57 5.78 -25.53
C GLN A 316 20.97 5.69 -24.04
N LEU A 317 21.16 6.83 -23.37
CA LEU A 317 21.42 6.86 -21.93
C LEU A 317 20.30 6.18 -21.13
N VAL A 318 19.03 6.44 -21.48
CA VAL A 318 17.86 5.84 -20.83
C VAL A 318 17.82 4.32 -21.05
N LYS A 319 18.19 3.84 -22.24
CA LYS A 319 18.25 2.40 -22.56
C LYS A 319 19.38 1.69 -21.82
N ASP A 320 20.54 2.33 -21.73
CA ASP A 320 21.74 1.76 -21.11
C ASP A 320 21.71 1.85 -19.58
N LEU A 321 20.84 2.69 -19.02
CA LEU A 321 20.69 2.84 -17.59
C LEU A 321 20.09 1.57 -16.95
N ALA A 322 20.96 0.83 -16.27
CA ALA A 322 20.61 -0.36 -15.50
C ALA A 322 21.25 -0.27 -14.10
N VAL A 323 20.40 -0.18 -13.07
CA VAL A 323 20.82 -0.12 -11.67
C VAL A 323 19.88 -0.98 -10.84
N ASP A 324 20.45 -1.76 -9.92
CA ASP A 324 19.70 -2.62 -9.01
C ASP A 324 20.31 -2.52 -7.61
N ARG A 325 19.57 -1.90 -6.69
CA ARG A 325 20.08 -1.48 -5.37
C ARG A 325 19.10 -1.83 -4.26
N PRO A 326 19.49 -2.64 -3.26
CA PRO A 326 18.78 -2.66 -1.99
C PRO A 326 19.03 -1.35 -1.24
N LEU A 327 18.01 -0.81 -0.58
CA LEU A 327 18.09 0.43 0.20
C LEU A 327 18.08 0.20 1.72
#